data_AF-A0A955XNB4-F1
#
_entry.id   AF-A0A955XNB4-F1
#
_cell.length_a   1.000
_cell.length_b   1.000
_cell.length_c   1.000
_cell.angle_alpha   90.00
_cell.angle_beta   90.00
_cell.angle_gamma   90.00
#
_symmetry.space_group_name_H-M   'P 1'
#
loop_
_entity.id
_entity.type
_entity.pdbx_description
1 polymer ?
#
loop_
_entity_poly.entity_id
_entity_poly.type
_entity_poly.pdbx_seq_one_letter_code
_entity_poly.pdbx_strand_id
1 'polypeptide(L)'
;MLLRRACLLLLLLWPASAAALRDTTRDALDRLEEILALRVDDGVLDRRTVLPTLLVGARPMYEESQVAFPARALTTLVRAFGADAIRLCEACMQPRTVAEGGRLVQTSGPIGLDEIVRLDDRYRGGAERARTAIWLDETRDGVAIRIVDLRTARVVFARNVDPLLVEQRTSARNFTLSAELERRSRAESLTHAFVDIGLYPGQHFSLEWADQWGDTNANLTGIVLSFYDPVLGLGAGYGRVMPWADMVLGVKGVLSIPTLVAQSQADSDIELIDPLLNAIFTLRVPFGNSNYGALLTVSTNGRVALGLSLLNTSLIPVLP
;
A
#
# COMPACT_ATOMS: atom_id res chain seq x y z
N MET A 1 0.37 -55.27 24.09
CA MET A 1 0.99 -55.08 22.75
C MET A 1 0.55 -53.79 22.06
N LEU A 2 -0.72 -53.36 22.13
CA LEU A 2 -1.21 -52.12 21.51
C LEU A 2 -0.53 -50.83 22.03
N LEU A 3 -0.29 -50.72 23.34
CA LEU A 3 0.35 -49.55 23.95
C LEU A 3 1.79 -49.32 23.44
N ARG A 4 2.54 -50.42 23.22
CA ARG A 4 3.94 -50.38 22.75
C ARG A 4 4.04 -49.98 21.27
N ARG A 5 3.03 -50.33 20.47
CA ARG A 5 2.91 -49.90 19.06
C ARG A 5 2.45 -48.43 18.96
N ALA A 6 1.56 -47.99 19.84
CA ALA A 6 1.13 -46.58 19.91
C ALA A 6 2.29 -45.64 20.30
N CYS A 7 3.10 -46.00 21.32
CA CYS A 7 4.27 -45.20 21.67
C CYS A 7 5.32 -45.14 20.56
N LEU A 8 5.52 -46.23 19.80
CA LEU A 8 6.48 -46.24 18.68
C LEU A 8 6.02 -45.35 17.52
N LEU A 9 4.71 -45.32 17.23
CA LEU A 9 4.13 -44.41 16.23
C LEU A 9 4.22 -42.93 16.68
N LEU A 10 3.98 -42.63 17.95
CA LEU A 10 4.16 -41.27 18.50
C LEU A 10 5.62 -40.81 18.46
N LEU A 11 6.58 -41.71 18.76
CA LEU A 11 8.02 -41.40 18.68
C LEU A 11 8.51 -41.18 17.24
N LEU A 12 7.88 -41.82 16.24
CA LEU A 12 8.21 -41.63 14.82
C LEU A 12 7.59 -40.36 14.22
N LEU A 13 6.47 -39.88 14.76
CA LEU A 13 5.80 -38.66 14.30
C LEU A 13 6.42 -37.39 14.87
N TRP A 14 7.16 -37.47 15.98
CA TRP A 14 7.75 -36.32 16.65
C TRP A 14 8.87 -35.60 15.86
N PRO A 15 9.82 -36.29 15.21
CA PRO A 15 10.85 -35.60 14.41
C PRO A 15 10.31 -35.04 13.09
N ALA A 16 9.15 -35.53 12.60
CA ALA A 16 8.58 -35.10 11.32
C ALA A 16 8.01 -33.68 11.38
N SER A 17 7.43 -33.27 12.52
CA SER A 17 6.92 -31.91 12.69
C SER A 17 8.06 -30.88 12.76
N ALA A 18 9.14 -31.18 13.49
CA ALA A 18 10.31 -30.31 13.56
C ALA A 18 10.97 -30.08 12.19
N ALA A 19 11.07 -31.14 11.37
CA ALA A 19 11.62 -31.04 10.01
C ALA A 19 10.74 -30.19 9.08
N ALA A 20 9.42 -30.43 9.08
CA ALA A 20 8.48 -29.70 8.24
C ALA A 20 8.46 -28.20 8.54
N LEU A 21 8.53 -27.80 9.82
CA LEU A 21 8.59 -26.39 10.20
C LEU A 21 9.90 -25.70 9.76
N ARG A 22 11.02 -26.43 9.77
CA ARG A 22 12.31 -25.91 9.31
C ARG A 22 12.33 -25.59 7.82
N ASP A 23 11.63 -26.40 7.04
CA ASP A 23 11.43 -26.18 5.61
C ASP A 23 10.50 -24.98 5.37
N THR A 24 9.43 -24.83 6.16
CA THR A 24 8.54 -23.66 6.10
C THR A 24 9.29 -22.34 6.34
N THR A 25 10.09 -22.23 7.40
CA THR A 25 10.87 -20.99 7.68
C THR A 25 11.88 -20.72 6.58
N ARG A 26 12.51 -21.77 6.03
CA ARG A 26 13.49 -21.62 4.95
C ARG A 26 12.83 -21.10 3.69
N ASP A 27 11.74 -21.73 3.26
CA ASP A 27 11.00 -21.33 2.07
C ASP A 27 10.43 -19.91 2.24
N ALA A 28 9.96 -19.55 3.44
CA ALA A 28 9.49 -18.22 3.76
C ALA A 28 10.61 -17.16 3.66
N LEU A 29 11.83 -17.47 4.12
CA LEU A 29 13.00 -16.60 3.97
C LEU A 29 13.43 -16.46 2.50
N ASP A 30 13.39 -17.53 1.72
CA ASP A 30 13.69 -17.50 0.28
C ASP A 30 12.65 -16.63 -0.46
N ARG A 31 11.36 -16.75 -0.13
CA ARG A 31 10.30 -15.86 -0.64
C ARG A 31 10.48 -14.41 -0.20
N LEU A 32 10.92 -14.20 1.04
CA LEU A 32 11.20 -12.85 1.54
C LEU A 32 12.35 -12.21 0.76
N GLU A 33 13.39 -12.97 0.42
CA GLU A 33 14.49 -12.51 -0.44
C GLU A 33 13.96 -12.00 -1.79
N GLU A 34 13.15 -12.81 -2.47
CA GLU A 34 12.53 -12.47 -3.75
C GLU A 34 11.67 -11.20 -3.64
N ILE A 35 10.82 -11.10 -2.60
CA ILE A 35 9.95 -9.95 -2.38
C ILE A 35 10.78 -8.68 -2.15
N LEU A 36 11.82 -8.74 -1.33
CA LEU A 36 12.66 -7.58 -1.04
C LEU A 36 13.41 -7.13 -2.29
N ALA A 37 13.97 -8.05 -3.06
CA ALA A 37 14.64 -7.74 -4.32
C ALA A 37 13.69 -7.02 -5.29
N LEU A 38 12.49 -7.58 -5.52
CA LEU A 38 11.47 -6.95 -6.37
C LEU A 38 11.06 -5.56 -5.89
N ARG A 39 10.89 -5.37 -4.57
CA ARG A 39 10.47 -4.07 -4.02
C ARG A 39 11.56 -3.01 -4.11
N VAL A 40 12.81 -3.43 -4.07
CA VAL A 40 13.96 -2.56 -4.32
C VAL A 40 14.03 -2.18 -5.80
N ASP A 41 13.82 -3.14 -6.71
CA ASP A 41 13.85 -2.92 -8.16
C ASP A 41 12.68 -2.04 -8.65
N ASP A 42 11.48 -2.23 -8.10
CA ASP A 42 10.28 -1.42 -8.39
C ASP A 42 10.32 -0.03 -7.73
N GLY A 43 11.37 0.29 -6.96
CA GLY A 43 11.55 1.58 -6.29
C GLY A 43 10.66 1.82 -5.06
N VAL A 44 9.86 0.84 -4.65
CA VAL A 44 9.04 0.90 -3.42
C VAL A 44 9.94 0.99 -2.18
N LEU A 45 11.05 0.25 -2.20
CA LEU A 45 12.14 0.37 -1.24
C LEU A 45 13.31 1.13 -1.90
N ASP A 46 13.20 2.46 -2.00
CA ASP A 46 14.29 3.28 -2.53
C ASP A 46 15.55 3.12 -1.67
N ARG A 47 16.60 2.54 -2.25
CA ARG A 47 17.91 2.32 -1.61
C ARG A 47 18.46 3.59 -0.96
N ARG A 48 18.22 4.77 -1.55
CA ARG A 48 18.72 6.06 -1.03
C ARG A 48 18.02 6.48 0.27
N THR A 49 16.81 5.99 0.49
CA THR A 49 16.02 6.28 1.70
C THR A 49 16.16 5.19 2.74
N VAL A 50 16.30 3.93 2.31
CA VAL A 50 16.32 2.76 3.21
C VAL A 50 17.73 2.46 3.74
N LEU A 51 18.78 2.68 2.93
CA LEU A 51 20.15 2.27 3.25
C LEU A 51 21.03 3.45 3.71
N PRO A 52 21.99 3.22 4.64
CA PRO A 52 22.30 1.96 5.31
C PRO A 52 21.24 1.58 6.37
N THR A 53 21.11 0.28 6.66
CA THR A 53 20.09 -0.28 7.57
C THR A 53 20.69 -1.09 8.71
N LEU A 54 19.98 -1.14 9.84
CA LEU A 54 20.36 -1.94 11.02
C LEU A 54 19.42 -3.13 11.19
N LEU A 55 19.96 -4.35 11.23
CA LEU A 55 19.23 -5.50 11.74
C LEU A 55 19.23 -5.44 13.27
N VAL A 56 18.09 -5.09 13.86
CA VAL A 56 17.94 -4.85 15.30
C VAL A 56 17.23 -5.98 16.04
N GLY A 57 16.53 -6.85 15.33
CA GLY A 57 15.89 -8.04 15.90
C GLY A 57 15.80 -9.17 14.88
N ALA A 58 16.26 -10.36 15.29
CA ALA A 58 16.06 -11.60 14.56
C ALA A 58 15.56 -12.66 15.54
N ARG A 59 14.25 -12.72 15.80
CA ARG A 59 13.69 -13.54 16.89
C ARG A 59 13.22 -14.90 16.39
N PRO A 60 13.86 -16.00 16.83
CA PRO A 60 13.37 -17.35 16.57
C PRO A 60 12.09 -17.59 17.39
N MET A 61 11.16 -18.37 16.83
CA MET A 61 9.98 -18.83 17.56
C MET A 61 10.26 -20.17 18.26
N TYR A 62 11.18 -20.95 17.71
CA TYR A 62 11.45 -22.32 18.14
C TYR A 62 12.84 -22.46 18.76
N GLU A 63 12.99 -23.36 19.73
CA GLU A 63 14.28 -23.64 20.37
C GLU A 63 15.31 -24.17 19.35
N GLU A 64 14.84 -24.99 18.41
CA GLU A 64 15.63 -25.62 17.35
C GLU A 64 16.19 -24.64 16.31
N SER A 65 15.53 -23.48 16.16
CA SER A 65 15.91 -22.43 15.21
C SER A 65 16.76 -21.33 15.87
N GLN A 66 16.92 -21.34 17.20
CA GLN A 66 17.58 -20.25 17.94
C GLN A 66 18.97 -19.87 17.41
N VAL A 67 19.75 -20.88 17.03
CA VAL A 67 21.12 -20.68 16.54
C VAL A 67 21.14 -20.32 15.04
N ALA A 68 20.27 -20.96 14.24
CA ALA A 68 20.32 -20.85 12.79
C ALA A 68 19.54 -19.66 12.23
N PHE A 69 18.46 -19.24 12.88
CA PHE A 69 17.53 -18.24 12.37
C PHE A 69 18.18 -16.86 12.22
N PRO A 70 18.90 -16.30 13.22
CA PRO A 70 19.53 -14.98 13.06
C PRO A 70 20.54 -14.93 11.92
N ALA A 71 21.33 -15.98 11.74
CA ALA A 71 22.31 -16.08 10.65
C ALA A 71 21.62 -16.16 9.27
N ARG A 72 20.54 -16.93 9.16
CA ARG A 72 19.75 -17.01 7.92
C ARG A 72 19.04 -15.69 7.61
N ALA A 73 18.40 -15.06 8.60
CA ALA A 73 17.79 -13.75 8.48
C ALA A 73 18.79 -12.70 7.97
N LEU A 74 19.98 -12.65 8.57
CA LEU A 74 21.04 -11.76 8.11
C LEU A 74 21.47 -12.08 6.67
N THR A 75 21.64 -13.35 6.33
CA THR A 75 22.03 -13.78 4.97
C THR A 75 20.99 -13.39 3.93
N THR A 76 19.69 -13.59 4.22
CA THR A 76 18.57 -13.17 3.38
C THR A 76 18.60 -11.67 3.13
N LEU A 77 18.79 -10.87 4.18
CA LEU A 77 18.88 -9.42 4.05
C LEU A 77 20.12 -9.00 3.24
N VAL A 78 21.29 -9.62 3.49
CA VAL A 78 22.54 -9.35 2.76
C VAL A 78 22.40 -9.63 1.27
N ARG A 79 21.68 -10.68 0.89
CA ARG A 79 21.37 -10.96 -0.52
C ARG A 79 20.42 -9.94 -1.14
N ALA A 80 19.41 -9.50 -0.39
CA ALA A 80 18.43 -8.53 -0.87
C ALA A 80 18.99 -7.08 -1.00
N PHE A 81 19.78 -6.62 -0.03
CA PHE A 81 20.24 -5.23 0.04
C PHE A 81 21.74 -5.03 -0.25
N GLY A 82 22.54 -6.08 -0.21
CA GLY A 82 24.01 -6.03 -0.32
C GLY A 82 24.72 -6.03 1.05
N ALA A 83 25.91 -6.61 1.10
CA ALA A 83 26.67 -6.81 2.33
C ALA A 83 27.09 -5.49 3.01
N ASP A 84 27.48 -4.48 2.24
CA ASP A 84 27.95 -3.20 2.78
C ASP A 84 26.82 -2.33 3.35
N ALA A 85 25.57 -2.65 3.04
CA ALA A 85 24.41 -1.83 3.37
C ALA A 85 23.73 -2.23 4.69
N ILE A 86 24.07 -3.40 5.24
CA ILE A 86 23.44 -3.95 6.44
C ILE A 86 24.44 -4.04 7.57
N ARG A 87 24.05 -3.54 8.74
CA ARG A 87 24.82 -3.64 9.97
C ARG A 87 24.01 -4.41 11.02
N LEU A 88 24.64 -5.35 11.70
CA LEU A 88 24.02 -6.10 12.79
C LEU A 88 24.13 -5.31 14.10
N CYS A 89 23.02 -5.01 14.76
CA CYS A 89 23.02 -4.42 16.10
C CYS A 89 22.85 -5.52 17.16
N GLU A 90 23.92 -6.22 17.52
CA GLU A 90 23.88 -7.25 18.58
C GLU A 90 23.40 -6.68 19.91
N ALA A 91 23.83 -5.45 20.22
CA ALA A 91 23.40 -4.69 21.39
C ALA A 91 21.87 -4.49 21.46
N CYS A 92 21.20 -4.41 20.31
CA CYS A 92 19.76 -4.22 20.22
C CYS A 92 18.98 -5.52 20.48
N MET A 93 19.63 -6.68 20.32
CA MET A 93 19.01 -8.00 20.45
C MET A 93 19.11 -8.59 21.87
N GLN A 94 19.95 -8.01 22.73
CA GLN A 94 20.18 -8.52 24.09
C GLN A 94 19.35 -7.76 25.14
N PRO A 95 18.83 -8.44 26.18
CA PRO A 95 18.28 -7.78 27.35
C PRO A 95 19.35 -6.90 28.00
N ARG A 96 18.95 -5.72 28.49
CA ARG A 96 19.90 -4.76 29.06
C ARG A 96 19.46 -4.26 30.42
N THR A 97 20.47 -3.94 31.22
CA THR A 97 20.33 -3.20 32.47
C THR A 97 21.16 -1.94 32.35
N VAL A 98 20.50 -0.78 32.35
CA VAL A 98 21.16 0.53 32.23
C VAL A 98 20.97 1.30 33.54
N ALA A 99 22.03 1.94 34.02
CA ALA A 99 21.94 2.88 35.13
C ALA A 99 21.64 4.28 34.58
N GLU A 100 20.42 4.78 34.75
CA GLU A 100 19.98 6.08 34.25
C GLU A 100 19.27 6.84 35.39
N GLY A 101 19.68 8.09 35.64
CA GLY A 101 19.10 8.91 36.72
C GLY A 101 19.25 8.33 38.14
N GLY A 102 20.31 7.56 38.41
CA GLY A 102 20.54 6.94 39.72
C GLY A 102 19.71 5.67 39.99
N ARG A 103 19.02 5.13 38.97
CA ARG A 103 18.26 3.87 39.06
C ARG A 103 18.76 2.87 38.03
N LEU A 104 18.79 1.59 38.39
CA LEU A 104 18.99 0.50 37.44
C LEU A 104 17.65 0.19 36.77
N VAL A 105 17.56 0.45 35.47
CA VAL A 105 16.42 0.09 34.63
C VAL A 105 16.80 -1.16 33.85
N GLN A 106 16.13 -2.27 34.15
CA GLN A 106 16.22 -3.48 33.36
C GLN A 106 15.14 -3.45 32.28
N THR A 107 15.56 -3.39 31.01
CA THR A 107 14.66 -3.45 29.87
C THR A 107 14.63 -4.88 29.35
N SER A 108 13.58 -5.61 29.72
CA SER A 108 13.22 -6.90 29.13
C SER A 108 12.11 -6.67 28.12
N GLY A 109 12.44 -6.35 26.88
CA GLY A 109 11.44 -6.02 25.87
C GLY A 109 12.01 -5.47 24.57
N PRO A 110 11.14 -5.12 23.61
CA PRO A 110 11.56 -4.45 22.39
C PRO A 110 12.24 -3.11 22.72
N ILE A 111 13.44 -2.93 22.18
CA ILE A 111 14.22 -1.70 22.34
C ILE A 111 13.51 -0.53 21.64
N GLY A 112 13.54 0.64 22.27
CA GLY A 112 12.98 1.88 21.72
C GLY A 112 13.77 2.36 20.49
N LEU A 113 13.11 3.09 19.59
CA LEU A 113 13.75 3.66 18.40
C LEU A 113 14.83 4.69 18.76
N ASP A 114 14.58 5.49 19.79
CA ASP A 114 15.51 6.44 20.40
C ASP A 114 16.79 5.72 20.88
N GLU A 115 16.63 4.56 21.51
CA GLU A 115 17.77 3.78 21.96
C GLU A 115 18.54 3.15 20.80
N ILE A 116 17.86 2.64 19.77
CA ILE A 116 18.53 2.14 18.55
C ILE A 116 19.39 3.26 17.94
N VAL A 117 18.84 4.47 17.83
CA VAL A 117 19.57 5.64 17.32
C VAL A 117 20.78 5.95 18.21
N ARG A 118 20.60 5.96 19.54
CA ARG A 118 21.69 6.20 20.50
C ARG A 118 22.81 5.16 20.38
N LEU A 119 22.46 3.90 20.15
CA LEU A 119 23.42 2.81 19.96
C LEU A 119 24.16 2.92 18.62
N ASP A 120 23.46 3.26 17.53
CA ASP A 120 24.11 3.54 16.24
C ASP A 120 25.09 4.70 16.37
N ASP A 121 24.67 5.82 16.96
CA ASP A 121 25.52 7.00 17.16
C ASP A 121 26.78 6.68 17.98
N ARG A 122 26.66 5.82 19.00
CA ARG A 122 27.78 5.46 19.90
C ARG A 122 28.75 4.45 19.29
N TYR A 123 28.26 3.46 18.55
CA TYR A 123 29.05 2.30 18.14
C TYR A 123 29.34 2.20 16.64
N ARG A 124 28.78 3.08 15.79
CA ARG A 124 29.03 3.01 14.33
C ARG A 124 30.46 3.37 13.92
N GLY A 125 31.24 4.03 14.78
CA GLY A 125 32.54 4.57 14.42
C GLY A 125 32.43 5.61 13.29
N GLY A 126 33.14 5.38 12.18
CA GLY A 126 33.14 6.24 11.00
C GLY A 126 32.11 5.92 9.92
N ALA A 127 31.27 4.89 10.11
CA ALA A 127 30.27 4.50 9.13
C ALA A 127 29.13 5.53 9.01
N GLU A 128 28.43 5.54 7.88
CA GLU A 128 27.22 6.37 7.71
C GLU A 128 26.11 5.97 8.69
N ARG A 129 25.39 6.97 9.19
CA ARG A 129 24.25 6.77 10.12
C ARG A 129 23.17 5.92 9.46
N ALA A 130 22.64 4.95 10.20
CA ALA A 130 21.55 4.11 9.74
C ALA A 130 20.30 4.95 9.46
N ARG A 131 19.64 4.68 8.33
CA ARG A 131 18.36 5.31 7.98
C ARG A 131 17.18 4.50 8.47
N THR A 132 17.30 3.17 8.43
CA THR A 132 16.22 2.27 8.82
C THR A 132 16.69 1.20 9.80
N ALA A 133 15.73 0.64 10.55
CA ALA A 133 15.91 -0.53 11.39
C ALA A 133 14.97 -1.65 10.95
N ILE A 134 15.48 -2.89 10.99
CA ILE A 134 14.80 -4.10 10.53
C ILE A 134 14.60 -5.06 11.72
N TRP A 135 13.35 -5.49 11.89
CA TRP A 135 12.98 -6.63 12.72
C TRP A 135 12.53 -7.77 11.81
N LEU A 136 13.03 -8.97 12.10
CA LEU A 136 12.66 -10.19 11.41
C LEU A 136 12.34 -11.25 12.46
N ASP A 137 11.07 -11.61 12.58
CA ASP A 137 10.59 -12.54 13.59
C ASP A 137 10.07 -13.81 12.91
N GLU A 138 10.46 -14.97 13.41
CA GLU A 138 9.89 -16.24 12.97
C GLU A 138 8.47 -16.38 13.51
N THR A 139 7.55 -16.86 12.68
CA THR A 139 6.15 -17.08 13.05
C THR A 139 5.78 -18.56 12.85
N ARG A 140 4.54 -18.93 13.19
CA ARG A 140 4.07 -20.31 12.97
C ARG A 140 4.02 -20.70 11.51
N ASP A 141 3.74 -19.72 10.66
CA ASP A 141 3.41 -19.92 9.25
C ASP A 141 4.55 -19.44 8.32
N GLY A 142 5.60 -18.82 8.87
CA GLY A 142 6.76 -18.35 8.11
C GLY A 142 7.58 -17.30 8.87
N VAL A 143 7.72 -16.10 8.27
CA VAL A 143 8.49 -15.00 8.84
C VAL A 143 7.76 -13.67 8.73
N ALA A 144 7.86 -12.84 9.76
CA ALA A 144 7.39 -11.46 9.77
C ALA A 144 8.59 -10.52 9.64
N ILE A 145 8.51 -9.56 8.72
CA ILE A 145 9.50 -8.50 8.56
C ILE A 145 8.86 -7.14 8.82
N ARG A 146 9.61 -6.26 9.46
CA ARG A 146 9.27 -4.84 9.62
C ARG A 146 10.51 -3.97 9.43
N ILE A 147 10.41 -2.99 8.54
CA ILE A 147 11.42 -1.97 8.26
C ILE A 147 10.84 -0.61 8.69
N VAL A 148 11.54 0.07 9.60
CA VAL A 148 11.12 1.36 10.16
C VAL A 148 12.17 2.41 9.88
N ASP A 149 11.75 3.59 9.45
CA ASP A 149 12.61 4.76 9.31
C ASP A 149 12.97 5.32 10.71
N LEU A 150 14.27 5.40 10.99
CA LEU A 150 14.81 5.86 12.27
C LEU A 150 14.67 7.37 12.49
N ARG A 151 14.38 8.16 11.43
CA ARG A 151 14.18 9.61 11.52
C ARG A 151 12.74 9.97 11.84
N THR A 152 11.80 9.25 11.23
CA THR A 152 10.36 9.58 11.27
C THR A 152 9.55 8.62 12.13
N ALA A 153 10.15 7.51 12.58
CA ALA A 153 9.47 6.38 13.21
C ALA A 153 8.38 5.73 12.34
N ARG A 154 8.32 6.06 11.04
CA ARG A 154 7.35 5.51 10.10
C ARG A 154 7.73 4.09 9.70
N VAL A 155 6.76 3.20 9.68
CA VAL A 155 6.91 1.87 9.09
C VAL A 155 6.98 2.01 7.57
N VAL A 156 8.14 1.76 6.99
CA VAL A 156 8.37 1.82 5.54
C VAL A 156 7.87 0.55 4.87
N PHE A 157 8.03 -0.58 5.54
CA PHE A 157 7.63 -1.88 5.02
C PHE A 157 7.29 -2.82 6.17
N ALA A 158 6.17 -3.52 6.08
CA ALA A 158 5.84 -4.60 7.01
C ALA A 158 5.04 -5.68 6.29
N ARG A 159 5.47 -6.94 6.44
CA ARG A 159 4.78 -8.10 5.86
C ARG A 159 4.99 -9.35 6.69
N ASN A 160 3.98 -10.20 6.71
CA ASN A 160 4.16 -11.63 6.99
C ASN A 160 4.38 -12.35 5.67
N VAL A 161 5.35 -13.26 5.63
CA VAL A 161 5.71 -14.04 4.46
C VAL A 161 5.66 -15.50 4.86
N ASP A 162 4.74 -16.22 4.24
CA ASP A 162 4.59 -17.67 4.30
C ASP A 162 4.98 -18.29 2.95
N PRO A 163 5.35 -19.58 2.89
CA PRO A 163 5.77 -20.23 1.64
C PRO A 163 4.72 -20.17 0.52
N LEU A 164 3.43 -20.13 0.90
CA LEU A 164 2.28 -20.10 -0.01
C LEU A 164 1.76 -18.69 -0.28
N LEU A 165 2.35 -17.66 0.34
CA LEU A 165 1.98 -16.24 0.21
C LEU A 165 0.52 -15.90 0.57
N VAL A 166 -0.16 -16.74 1.35
CA VAL A 166 -1.53 -16.52 1.82
C VAL A 166 -1.56 -15.45 2.91
N GLU A 167 -0.65 -15.55 3.88
CA GLU A 167 -0.51 -14.54 4.93
C GLU A 167 -0.03 -13.21 4.35
N GLN A 168 0.81 -13.27 3.32
CA GLN A 168 1.28 -12.09 2.61
C GLN A 168 0.12 -11.26 2.03
N ARG A 169 -0.86 -11.90 1.39
CA ARG A 169 -2.05 -11.21 0.85
C ARG A 169 -2.86 -10.54 1.95
N THR A 170 -3.04 -11.23 3.07
CA THR A 170 -3.82 -10.72 4.22
C THR A 170 -3.11 -9.55 4.89
N SER A 171 -1.80 -9.68 5.13
CA SER A 171 -0.96 -8.64 5.73
C SER A 171 -0.89 -7.39 4.85
N ALA A 172 -0.72 -7.56 3.53
CA ALA A 172 -0.72 -6.44 2.59
C ALA A 172 -2.04 -5.67 2.60
N ARG A 173 -3.18 -6.37 2.64
CA ARG A 173 -4.50 -5.74 2.72
C ARG A 173 -4.65 -4.90 3.99
N ASN A 174 -4.23 -5.44 5.14
CA ASN A 174 -4.32 -4.73 6.42
C ASN A 174 -3.39 -3.52 6.49
N PHE A 175 -2.18 -3.63 5.94
CA PHE A 175 -1.25 -2.49 5.86
C PHE A 175 -1.81 -1.37 4.99
N THR A 176 -2.33 -1.69 3.80
CA THR A 176 -2.97 -0.71 2.92
C THR A 176 -4.17 -0.05 3.59
N LEU A 177 -5.02 -0.82 4.28
CA LEU A 177 -6.14 -0.27 5.02
C LEU A 177 -5.69 0.67 6.15
N SER A 178 -4.66 0.29 6.92
CA SER A 178 -4.13 1.13 7.98
C SER A 178 -3.54 2.45 7.44
N ALA A 179 -2.79 2.38 6.33
CA ALA A 179 -2.23 3.56 5.68
C ALA A 179 -3.35 4.50 5.17
N GLU A 180 -4.43 3.93 4.63
CA GLU A 180 -5.60 4.68 4.19
C GLU A 180 -6.35 5.34 5.36
N LEU A 181 -6.53 4.64 6.48
CA LEU A 181 -7.13 5.20 7.69
C LEU A 181 -6.29 6.32 8.31
N GLU A 182 -4.96 6.21 8.28
CA GLU A 182 -4.06 7.28 8.70
C GLU A 182 -4.18 8.52 7.80
N ARG A 183 -4.25 8.33 6.48
CA ARG A 183 -4.48 9.44 5.54
C ARG A 183 -5.79 10.16 5.83
N ARG A 184 -6.87 9.40 6.10
CA ARG A 184 -8.18 9.95 6.50
C ARG A 184 -8.11 10.72 7.81
N SER A 185 -7.39 10.22 8.81
CA SER A 185 -7.28 10.90 10.12
C SER A 185 -6.52 12.22 10.03
N ARG A 186 -5.60 12.37 9.06
CA ARG A 186 -4.90 13.62 8.76
C ARG A 186 -5.73 14.60 7.92
N ALA A 187 -6.98 14.28 7.59
CA ALA A 187 -7.86 15.07 6.73
C ALA A 187 -7.23 15.40 5.35
N GLU A 188 -6.33 14.55 4.86
CA GLU A 188 -5.88 14.58 3.47
C GLU A 188 -7.09 14.14 2.63
N SER A 189 -7.87 15.11 2.13
CA SER A 189 -9.17 14.85 1.48
C SER A 189 -9.02 13.91 0.28
N LEU A 190 -9.49 12.68 0.47
CA LEU A 190 -9.45 11.61 -0.52
C LEU A 190 -10.59 11.76 -1.52
N THR A 191 -11.79 12.14 -1.07
CA THR A 191 -12.98 12.18 -1.92
C THR A 191 -13.22 13.59 -2.46
N HIS A 192 -13.41 13.70 -3.77
CA HIS A 192 -13.69 14.94 -4.50
C HIS A 192 -15.02 14.82 -5.20
N ALA A 193 -15.84 15.85 -5.10
CA ALA A 193 -17.03 16.02 -5.93
C ALA A 193 -16.75 17.04 -7.03
N PHE A 194 -16.90 16.63 -8.29
CA PHE A 194 -16.80 17.49 -9.46
C PHE A 194 -18.18 17.73 -10.05
N VAL A 195 -18.53 18.99 -10.28
CA VAL A 195 -19.70 19.36 -11.09
C VAL A 195 -19.20 19.98 -12.37
N ASP A 196 -19.31 19.26 -13.46
CA ASP A 196 -18.84 19.66 -14.79
C ASP A 196 -20.00 20.25 -15.59
N ILE A 197 -19.85 21.49 -16.04
CA ILE A 197 -20.84 22.24 -16.82
C ILE A 197 -20.18 22.75 -18.10
N GLY A 198 -20.29 21.98 -19.18
CA GLY A 198 -19.92 22.37 -20.54
C GLY A 198 -21.10 22.99 -21.28
N LEU A 199 -20.91 24.13 -21.94
CA LEU A 199 -21.99 24.91 -22.56
C LEU A 199 -21.83 25.14 -24.06
N TYR A 200 -20.61 25.09 -24.62
CA TYR A 200 -20.36 25.38 -26.03
C TYR A 200 -19.15 24.60 -26.60
N PRO A 201 -19.15 24.13 -27.86
CA PRO A 201 -20.27 24.09 -28.81
C PRO A 201 -21.31 22.99 -28.50
N GLY A 202 -20.94 21.96 -27.74
CA GLY A 202 -21.85 20.98 -27.15
C GLY A 202 -22.16 21.31 -25.69
N GLN A 203 -23.27 20.77 -25.20
CA GLN A 203 -23.61 20.80 -23.77
C GLN A 203 -23.13 19.50 -23.11
N HIS A 204 -22.58 19.61 -21.90
CA HIS A 204 -22.20 18.47 -21.08
C HIS A 204 -22.47 18.80 -19.63
N PHE A 205 -23.25 17.98 -18.94
CA PHE A 205 -23.48 18.15 -17.51
C PHE A 205 -23.22 16.83 -16.80
N SER A 206 -22.22 16.80 -15.92
CA SER A 206 -21.95 15.61 -15.11
C SER A 206 -21.58 15.94 -13.68
N LEU A 207 -21.96 15.02 -12.80
CA LEU A 207 -21.60 14.99 -11.39
C LEU A 207 -20.69 13.78 -11.18
N GLU A 208 -19.50 13.99 -10.63
CA GLU A 208 -18.54 12.92 -10.39
C GLU A 208 -18.09 12.94 -8.94
N TRP A 209 -18.06 11.75 -8.32
CA TRP A 209 -17.45 11.53 -7.02
C TRP A 209 -16.24 10.64 -7.20
N ALA A 210 -15.05 11.19 -6.98
CA ALA A 210 -13.80 10.48 -7.19
C ALA A 210 -12.93 10.48 -5.95
N ASP A 211 -12.37 9.32 -5.65
CA ASP A 211 -11.37 9.13 -4.61
C ASP A 211 -9.96 9.26 -5.19
N GLN A 212 -9.13 10.05 -4.54
CA GLN A 212 -7.69 10.17 -4.79
C GLN A 212 -6.94 9.01 -4.15
N TRP A 213 -5.97 8.44 -4.85
CA TRP A 213 -5.17 7.32 -4.35
C TRP A 213 -3.75 7.32 -4.91
N GLY A 214 -2.94 6.41 -4.39
CA GLY A 214 -1.51 6.30 -4.67
C GLY A 214 -0.65 7.15 -3.74
N ASP A 215 0.66 6.96 -3.78
CA ASP A 215 1.60 7.57 -2.83
C ASP A 215 1.67 9.10 -2.94
N THR A 216 1.35 9.63 -4.13
CA THR A 216 1.40 11.07 -4.46
C THR A 216 0.02 11.71 -4.57
N ASN A 217 -1.07 10.97 -4.33
CA ASN A 217 -2.46 11.41 -4.49
C ASN A 217 -2.79 11.96 -5.89
N ALA A 218 -1.99 11.56 -6.88
CA ALA A 218 -2.13 12.07 -8.24
C ALA A 218 -3.24 11.34 -9.01
N ASN A 219 -3.67 10.15 -8.61
CA ASN A 219 -4.70 9.39 -9.33
C ASN A 219 -6.06 9.58 -8.68
N LEU A 220 -7.11 9.69 -9.49
CA LEU A 220 -8.51 9.82 -9.12
C LEU A 220 -9.30 8.68 -9.76
N THR A 221 -10.16 8.02 -9.01
CA THR A 221 -11.13 7.06 -9.56
C THR A 221 -12.48 7.26 -8.93
N GLY A 222 -13.54 7.25 -9.72
CA GLY A 222 -14.84 7.67 -9.24
C GLY A 222 -16.03 7.14 -10.01
N ILE A 223 -17.21 7.47 -9.49
CA ILE A 223 -18.49 7.24 -10.12
C ILE A 223 -18.94 8.55 -10.77
N VAL A 224 -19.42 8.46 -12.01
CA VAL A 224 -19.91 9.60 -12.79
C VAL A 224 -21.39 9.41 -13.06
N LEU A 225 -22.15 10.47 -12.84
CA LEU A 225 -23.52 10.60 -13.30
C LEU A 225 -23.60 11.72 -14.33
N SER A 226 -23.93 11.38 -15.57
CA SER A 226 -24.10 12.33 -16.68
C SER A 226 -25.58 12.57 -16.93
N PHE A 227 -25.96 13.83 -17.18
CA PHE A 227 -27.33 14.24 -17.51
C PHE A 227 -27.44 14.81 -18.93
N TYR A 228 -26.32 15.09 -19.59
CA TYR A 228 -26.32 15.56 -20.96
C TYR A 228 -25.06 15.06 -21.67
N ASP A 229 -25.28 14.25 -22.71
CA ASP A 229 -24.28 13.40 -23.38
C ASP A 229 -23.62 12.36 -22.44
N PRO A 230 -24.26 11.20 -22.20
CA PRO A 230 -25.65 10.84 -22.58
C PRO A 230 -26.72 11.58 -21.74
N VAL A 231 -27.98 11.57 -22.19
CA VAL A 231 -29.11 12.29 -21.54
C VAL A 231 -29.37 11.84 -20.10
N LEU A 232 -29.02 10.60 -19.77
CA LEU A 232 -28.96 10.13 -18.40
C LEU A 232 -28.07 8.89 -18.37
N GLY A 233 -26.91 8.98 -17.73
CA GLY A 233 -25.98 7.86 -17.69
C GLY A 233 -25.21 7.73 -16.40
N LEU A 234 -24.89 6.49 -16.07
CA LEU A 234 -24.05 6.13 -14.94
C LEU A 234 -22.75 5.51 -15.46
N GLY A 235 -21.64 5.87 -14.84
CA GLY A 235 -20.34 5.50 -15.33
C GLY A 235 -19.26 5.49 -14.26
N ALA A 236 -18.06 5.16 -14.72
CA ALA A 236 -16.84 5.28 -13.93
C ALA A 236 -15.89 6.28 -14.58
N GLY A 237 -15.17 7.02 -13.74
CA GLY A 237 -14.15 7.98 -14.13
C GLY A 237 -12.78 7.55 -13.64
N TYR A 238 -11.76 7.77 -14.47
CA TYR A 238 -10.36 7.80 -14.05
C TYR A 238 -9.78 9.16 -14.39
N GLY A 239 -9.09 9.77 -13.43
CA GLY A 239 -8.40 11.04 -13.60
C GLY A 239 -6.98 10.98 -13.05
N ARG A 240 -6.12 11.85 -13.55
CA ARG A 240 -4.78 12.07 -13.04
C ARG A 240 -4.48 13.56 -12.93
N VAL A 241 -4.05 13.98 -11.75
CA VAL A 241 -3.50 15.31 -11.50
C VAL A 241 -2.12 15.39 -12.15
N MET A 242 -1.93 16.42 -12.97
CA MET A 242 -0.68 16.75 -13.66
C MET A 242 -0.01 17.92 -12.95
N PRO A 243 1.00 17.66 -12.09
CA PRO A 243 1.57 18.71 -11.23
C PRO A 243 2.32 19.80 -11.99
N TRP A 244 2.76 19.51 -13.22
CA TRP A 244 3.54 20.45 -14.04
C TRP A 244 2.69 21.55 -14.70
N ALA A 245 1.36 21.41 -14.68
CA ALA A 245 0.43 22.35 -15.30
C ALA A 245 -0.83 22.60 -14.46
N ASP A 246 -0.83 22.17 -13.20
CA ASP A 246 -1.94 22.32 -12.27
C ASP A 246 -3.29 21.96 -12.92
N MET A 247 -3.37 20.79 -13.55
CA MET A 247 -4.57 20.36 -14.26
C MET A 247 -4.90 18.89 -13.97
N VAL A 248 -6.17 18.53 -14.12
CA VAL A 248 -6.65 17.14 -14.03
C VAL A 248 -7.02 16.66 -15.42
N LEU A 249 -6.39 15.57 -15.84
CA LEU A 249 -6.67 14.87 -17.09
C LEU A 249 -7.42 13.58 -16.78
N GLY A 250 -8.54 13.31 -17.43
CA GLY A 250 -9.30 12.11 -17.13
C GLY A 250 -10.11 11.56 -18.30
N VAL A 251 -10.57 10.33 -18.13
CA VAL A 251 -11.47 9.64 -19.04
C VAL A 251 -12.62 9.06 -18.22
N LYS A 252 -13.84 9.22 -18.74
CA LYS A 252 -15.08 8.70 -18.17
C LYS A 252 -15.68 7.72 -19.15
N GLY A 253 -16.13 6.57 -18.66
CA GLY A 253 -16.97 5.65 -19.43
C GLY A 253 -18.38 5.70 -18.86
N VAL A 254 -19.35 6.15 -19.65
CA VAL A 254 -20.73 6.37 -19.22
C VAL A 254 -21.68 5.50 -20.03
N LEU A 255 -22.51 4.73 -19.33
CA LEU A 255 -23.57 3.93 -19.94
C LEU A 255 -24.90 4.69 -19.91
N SER A 256 -25.60 4.74 -21.04
CA SER A 256 -26.92 5.37 -21.13
C SER A 256 -28.00 4.48 -20.50
N ILE A 257 -28.65 4.96 -19.43
CA ILE A 257 -29.70 4.22 -18.71
C ILE A 257 -30.97 4.06 -19.57
N PRO A 258 -31.50 5.10 -20.23
CA PRO A 258 -32.68 4.95 -21.09
C PRO A 258 -32.43 3.95 -22.22
N THR A 259 -31.23 3.95 -22.81
CA THR A 259 -30.86 3.02 -23.86
C THR A 259 -30.83 1.57 -23.36
N LEU A 260 -30.27 1.35 -22.17
CA LEU A 260 -30.22 0.03 -21.52
C LEU A 260 -31.63 -0.51 -21.20
N VAL A 261 -32.52 0.35 -20.67
CA VAL A 261 -33.90 -0.03 -20.35
C VAL A 261 -34.69 -0.37 -21.62
N ALA A 262 -34.56 0.45 -22.66
CA ALA A 262 -35.24 0.21 -23.93
C ALA A 262 -34.78 -1.10 -24.61
N GLN A 263 -33.48 -1.38 -24.65
CA GLN A 263 -32.96 -2.65 -25.18
C GLN A 263 -33.41 -3.87 -24.36
N SER A 264 -33.59 -3.72 -23.05
CA SER A 264 -34.05 -4.84 -22.20
C SER A 264 -35.51 -5.23 -22.41
N GLN A 265 -36.33 -4.35 -23.00
CA GLN A 265 -37.77 -4.56 -23.22
C GLN A 265 -38.16 -4.76 -24.70
N ALA A 266 -37.25 -4.48 -25.64
CA ALA A 266 -37.54 -4.51 -27.08
C ALA A 266 -37.12 -5.85 -27.72
N ASP A 267 -38.08 -6.50 -28.41
CA ASP A 267 -37.88 -7.73 -29.20
C ASP A 267 -37.50 -7.43 -30.68
N SER A 268 -37.29 -6.16 -31.04
CA SER A 268 -36.91 -5.73 -32.40
C SER A 268 -36.14 -4.40 -32.41
N ASP A 269 -35.33 -4.20 -33.45
CA ASP A 269 -34.45 -3.05 -33.70
C ASP A 269 -35.17 -1.70 -33.59
N ILE A 270 -35.18 -1.12 -32.39
CA ILE A 270 -35.49 0.29 -32.18
C ILE A 270 -34.20 1.08 -32.37
N GLU A 271 -34.19 2.01 -33.32
CA GLU A 271 -33.08 2.93 -33.55
C GLU A 271 -32.99 3.88 -32.34
N LEU A 272 -32.04 3.60 -31.45
CA LEU A 272 -31.86 4.34 -30.20
C LEU A 272 -31.11 5.66 -30.44
N ILE A 273 -31.65 6.73 -29.86
CA ILE A 273 -31.20 8.13 -30.02
C ILE A 273 -29.80 8.38 -29.40
N ASP A 274 -29.33 7.51 -28.50
CA ASP A 274 -28.07 7.68 -27.76
C ASP A 274 -27.30 6.34 -27.68
N PRO A 275 -26.01 6.30 -28.07
CA PRO A 275 -25.18 5.10 -27.93
C PRO A 275 -25.13 4.55 -26.50
N LEU A 276 -25.09 3.21 -26.41
CA LEU A 276 -25.14 2.49 -25.14
C LEU A 276 -23.96 2.84 -24.21
N LEU A 277 -22.77 3.05 -24.78
CA LEU A 277 -21.53 3.36 -24.07
C LEU A 277 -20.84 4.57 -24.70
N ASN A 278 -20.57 5.58 -23.88
CA ASN A 278 -19.88 6.81 -24.26
C ASN A 278 -18.58 6.95 -23.50
N ALA A 279 -17.47 7.12 -24.21
CA ALA A 279 -16.21 7.52 -23.58
C ALA A 279 -16.06 9.04 -23.69
N ILE A 280 -15.83 9.69 -22.56
CA ILE A 280 -15.72 11.14 -22.43
C ILE A 280 -14.33 11.45 -21.87
N PHE A 281 -13.49 12.05 -22.69
CA PHE A 281 -12.26 12.66 -22.24
C PHE A 281 -12.57 13.98 -21.54
N THR A 282 -11.89 14.24 -20.43
CA THR A 282 -12.09 15.42 -19.59
C THR A 282 -10.76 16.05 -19.23
N LEU A 283 -10.70 17.38 -19.34
CA LEU A 283 -9.59 18.20 -18.88
C LEU A 283 -10.16 19.29 -17.98
N ARG A 284 -9.64 19.38 -16.75
CA ARG A 284 -10.01 20.40 -15.78
C ARG A 284 -8.80 21.24 -15.41
N VAL A 285 -8.92 22.55 -15.53
CA VAL A 285 -7.85 23.49 -15.21
C VAL A 285 -8.36 24.44 -14.10
N PRO A 286 -8.02 24.21 -12.81
CA PRO A 286 -8.35 25.12 -11.72
C PRO A 286 -7.92 26.56 -12.00
N PHE A 287 -8.74 27.51 -11.56
CA PHE A 287 -8.39 28.93 -11.55
C PHE A 287 -7.65 29.24 -10.25
N GLY A 288 -6.32 29.14 -10.27
CA GLY A 288 -5.47 29.38 -9.11
C GLY A 288 -5.89 28.53 -7.91
N ASN A 289 -6.02 29.16 -6.73
CA ASN A 289 -6.40 28.49 -5.48
C ASN A 289 -7.92 28.48 -5.24
N SER A 290 -8.73 28.34 -6.28
CA SER A 290 -10.20 28.33 -6.17
C SER A 290 -10.82 26.96 -6.42
N ASN A 291 -12.07 26.80 -6.01
CA ASN A 291 -12.89 25.60 -6.24
C ASN A 291 -13.55 25.61 -7.64
N TYR A 292 -13.03 26.40 -8.56
CA TYR A 292 -13.57 26.55 -9.91
C TYR A 292 -12.44 26.36 -10.92
N GLY A 293 -12.75 25.79 -12.06
CA GLY A 293 -11.80 25.63 -13.15
C GLY A 293 -12.46 25.66 -14.51
N ALA A 294 -11.63 25.84 -15.54
CA ALA A 294 -12.06 25.61 -16.92
C ALA A 294 -12.22 24.11 -17.17
N LEU A 295 -13.24 23.76 -17.94
CA LEU A 295 -13.53 22.40 -18.37
C LEU A 295 -13.41 22.32 -19.88
N LEU A 296 -12.76 21.28 -20.37
CA LEU A 296 -12.87 20.80 -21.74
C LEU A 296 -13.27 19.33 -21.71
N THR A 297 -14.32 18.97 -22.45
CA THR A 297 -14.72 17.58 -22.66
C THR A 297 -14.78 17.25 -24.14
N VAL A 298 -14.45 15.99 -24.46
CA VAL A 298 -14.54 15.43 -25.80
C VAL A 298 -15.13 14.03 -25.67
N SER A 299 -16.30 13.79 -26.27
CA SER A 299 -16.95 12.48 -26.25
C SER A 299 -16.77 11.72 -27.56
N THR A 300 -16.85 10.39 -27.49
CA THR A 300 -16.85 9.51 -28.66
C THR A 300 -18.03 9.74 -29.60
N ASN A 301 -19.05 10.49 -29.15
CA ASN A 301 -20.18 10.92 -29.97
C ASN A 301 -19.86 12.17 -30.82
N GLY A 302 -18.60 12.58 -30.86
CA GLY A 302 -18.14 13.77 -31.58
C GLY A 302 -18.57 15.08 -30.91
N ARG A 303 -19.05 15.05 -29.67
CA ARG A 303 -19.40 16.27 -28.93
C ARG A 303 -18.18 16.80 -28.20
N VAL A 304 -17.95 18.09 -28.36
CA VAL A 304 -16.93 18.85 -27.65
C VAL A 304 -17.63 19.91 -26.83
N ALA A 305 -17.31 20.00 -25.55
CA ALA A 305 -17.85 21.04 -24.68
C ALA A 305 -16.74 21.77 -23.92
N LEU A 306 -16.84 23.09 -23.91
CA LEU A 306 -16.06 23.98 -23.08
C LEU A 306 -16.98 24.58 -22.01
N GLY A 307 -16.45 24.75 -20.80
CA GLY A 307 -17.20 25.40 -19.74
C GLY A 307 -16.46 25.44 -18.42
N LEU A 308 -17.20 25.22 -17.34
CA LEU A 308 -16.71 25.34 -15.96
C LEU A 308 -16.81 24.00 -15.23
N SER A 309 -15.82 23.71 -14.41
CA SER A 309 -15.85 22.61 -13.45
C SER A 309 -15.80 23.19 -12.05
N LEU A 310 -16.75 22.80 -11.21
CA LEU A 310 -16.70 23.06 -9.78
C LEU A 310 -15.88 21.93 -9.14
N LEU A 311 -14.70 22.29 -8.64
CA LEU A 311 -13.74 21.37 -8.04
C LEU A 311 -13.99 21.36 -6.53
N ASN A 312 -14.35 20.19 -5.98
CA ASN A 312 -14.62 20.01 -4.56
C ASN A 312 -15.84 20.79 -4.05
N THR A 313 -17.01 20.49 -4.61
CA THR A 313 -18.25 20.98 -4.03
C THR A 313 -18.60 20.14 -2.79
N SER A 314 -18.58 20.74 -1.60
CA SER A 314 -19.18 20.15 -0.39
C SER A 314 -20.72 20.10 -0.46
N LEU A 315 -21.30 19.93 -1.65
CA LEU A 315 -22.73 20.07 -1.95
C LEU A 315 -23.57 18.88 -1.52
N ILE A 316 -22.96 17.85 -0.93
CA ILE A 316 -23.72 16.73 -0.37
C ILE A 316 -23.61 16.82 1.15
N PRO A 317 -24.72 17.08 1.86
CA PRO A 317 -24.74 16.95 3.30
C PRO A 317 -24.43 15.49 3.60
N VAL A 318 -23.37 15.30 4.38
CA VAL A 318 -23.03 14.09 5.14
C VAL A 318 -24.18 13.08 5.16
N LEU A 319 -24.09 12.03 4.34
CA LEU A 319 -24.77 10.79 4.68
C LEU A 319 -23.83 10.07 5.66
N PRO A 320 -24.32 9.71 6.86
CA PRO A 320 -23.52 9.16 7.96
C PRO A 320 -22.85 7.83 7.60
#